data_AF-A0AA40EH56-F1
#
_entry.id   AF-A0AA40EH56-F1
#
_cell.length_a   1.000
_cell.length_b   1.000
_cell.length_c   1.000
_cell.angle_alpha   90.00
_cell.angle_beta   90.00
_cell.angle_gamma   90.00
#
_symmetry.space_group_name_H-M   'P 1'
#
loop_
_entity.id
_entity.type
_entity.pdbx_description
1 polymer ?
#
loop_
_entity_poly.entity_id
_entity_poly.type
_entity_poly.pdbx_seq_one_letter_code
_entity_poly.pdbx_strand_id
1 'polypeptide(L)'
;MASSSRAMSKLPMPSVAMASRMLAQTPRRAIATRATAGKPQNALTRQFRRGYADEAAPARTPKPRRFRAWRWTWRLLKLSLVGGVAYVGYGTYQDRHPEPQVAPDPSKKTLVVLGTGWGSVSLLKRLDTENYNVIVISPRNYFLFTPLLPSCTTGTIEHRSIMEPIRTILRQKRASVKYYEAEASSIDPDRKVIHLVDTSDIKGTITETEVPYDMLVIGVGAENATFGIEGVREHSCFLKEIGDAQLIRKKIMDCVETAAFKDQSQEDIDRLLHMVVVGGGPTGVEFAGELQDFFDEDIKKLIPEISDRFRVTLVEALPNVLPSFSKQLIEFTESTFKEEKIDIKTKTTVKRVTDKTIEAEITRPDGKKEKIVLPYGLLVWATGNAVRPVVKDLMGRIPAQKDSRRGLAVNEYLVVQGTRDIWAVGDCAVAGYAPTAQVAAQEGNFLARLFNNMAKTETLEEDIRELSGSLNVKPGNSAEISRRIEETERQLRRIKDVKPFNYSHQGSLAYIGSEKAVADVSWFNGNFATGGSLTFLFWRSAYLSMCFSSRNRLLVINDWFKSKLFGRDVSRE
;
A
#
# COMPACT_ATOMS: atom_id res chain seq x y z
N MET A 1 -30.60 -36.79 22.58
CA MET A 1 -32.04 -37.00 22.79
C MET A 1 -32.81 -35.98 21.96
N ALA A 2 -33.78 -36.46 21.18
CA ALA A 2 -34.89 -35.79 20.45
C ALA A 2 -34.56 -34.54 19.58
N SER A 3 -34.58 -34.55 18.23
CA SER A 3 -35.54 -35.02 17.21
C SER A 3 -36.80 -34.15 17.04
N SER A 4 -36.85 -33.39 15.94
CA SER A 4 -37.97 -33.28 14.96
C SER A 4 -37.53 -32.24 13.90
N SER A 5 -37.35 -32.45 12.59
CA SER A 5 -37.96 -33.26 11.51
C SER A 5 -39.42 -32.93 11.19
N ARG A 6 -39.62 -32.11 10.14
CA ARG A 6 -40.71 -32.30 9.17
C ARG A 6 -40.34 -31.76 7.78
N ALA A 7 -40.25 -32.70 6.86
CA ALA A 7 -40.25 -32.53 5.41
C ALA A 7 -41.66 -32.81 4.86
N MET A 8 -41.93 -32.31 3.65
CA MET A 8 -42.85 -32.78 2.58
C MET A 8 -43.32 -31.54 1.80
N SER A 9 -43.43 -31.50 0.47
CA SER A 9 -43.54 -32.56 -0.55
C SER A 9 -43.17 -32.02 -1.95
N LYS A 10 -42.70 -32.93 -2.80
CA LYS A 10 -42.44 -32.80 -4.24
C LYS A 10 -43.72 -32.89 -5.10
N LEU A 11 -43.56 -32.49 -6.38
CA LEU A 11 -44.21 -32.94 -7.64
C LEU A 11 -45.18 -31.93 -8.31
N PRO A 12 -45.43 -31.99 -9.64
CA PRO A 12 -44.54 -32.31 -10.78
C PRO A 12 -44.68 -31.32 -11.97
N MET A 13 -43.82 -31.47 -12.99
CA MET A 13 -43.94 -30.87 -14.35
C MET A 13 -45.18 -31.40 -15.11
N PRO A 14 -45.63 -30.67 -16.14
CA PRO A 14 -45.74 -31.32 -17.45
C PRO A 14 -45.25 -30.48 -18.64
N SER A 15 -44.68 -31.20 -19.61
CA SER A 15 -44.44 -30.85 -21.02
C SER A 15 -45.71 -30.98 -21.88
N VAL A 16 -45.86 -30.20 -22.97
CA VAL A 16 -46.44 -30.49 -24.32
C VAL A 16 -46.31 -29.16 -25.09
N ALA A 17 -45.58 -28.95 -26.21
CA ALA A 17 -45.44 -29.57 -27.54
C ALA A 17 -46.51 -29.15 -28.60
N MET A 18 -45.98 -28.58 -29.70
CA MET A 18 -46.46 -28.46 -31.10
C MET A 18 -47.61 -27.51 -31.52
N ALA A 19 -47.30 -26.61 -32.46
CA ALA A 19 -47.73 -26.64 -33.89
C ALA A 19 -47.45 -25.27 -34.56
N SER A 20 -46.48 -25.17 -35.48
CA SER A 20 -46.66 -25.23 -36.95
C SER A 20 -47.32 -24.00 -37.58
N ARG A 21 -46.53 -23.21 -38.34
CA ARG A 21 -46.91 -22.84 -39.72
C ARG A 21 -45.70 -22.47 -40.57
N MET A 22 -45.52 -23.27 -41.61
CA MET A 22 -44.68 -23.05 -42.78
C MET A 22 -45.16 -21.83 -43.59
N LEU A 23 -44.25 -21.22 -44.35
CA LEU A 23 -44.42 -21.04 -45.79
C LEU A 23 -43.05 -20.91 -46.45
N ALA A 24 -42.81 -21.83 -47.37
CA ALA A 24 -41.66 -21.92 -48.24
C ALA A 24 -41.73 -20.89 -49.38
N GLN A 25 -40.58 -20.51 -49.94
CA GLN A 25 -40.23 -20.76 -51.35
C GLN A 25 -38.90 -20.07 -51.73
N THR A 26 -37.88 -20.90 -51.92
CA THR A 26 -36.79 -20.73 -52.91
C THR A 26 -37.37 -20.84 -54.35
N PRO A 27 -36.64 -20.62 -55.49
CA PRO A 27 -35.19 -20.73 -55.64
C PRO A 27 -34.47 -19.87 -56.73
N ARG A 28 -33.13 -20.05 -56.74
CA ARG A 28 -32.22 -20.24 -57.91
C ARG A 28 -31.69 -19.04 -58.73
N ARG A 29 -30.33 -19.01 -58.77
CA ARG A 29 -29.41 -18.87 -59.94
C ARG A 29 -29.46 -17.54 -60.71
N ALA A 30 -28.40 -16.96 -61.27
CA ALA A 30 -27.01 -17.34 -61.46
C ALA A 30 -26.28 -16.16 -62.18
N ILE A 31 -24.96 -16.08 -61.98
CA ILE A 31 -23.89 -15.76 -62.96
C ILE A 31 -23.79 -14.32 -63.54
N ALA A 32 -22.60 -13.74 -63.27
CA ALA A 32 -21.67 -12.95 -64.12
C ALA A 32 -22.23 -11.93 -65.14
N THR A 33 -21.64 -10.75 -65.38
CA THR A 33 -20.28 -10.52 -65.92
C THR A 33 -19.87 -9.03 -65.86
N ARG A 34 -18.55 -8.87 -65.92
CA ARG A 34 -17.66 -7.71 -66.14
C ARG A 34 -18.05 -6.72 -67.26
N ALA A 35 -17.58 -5.47 -67.06
CA ALA A 35 -16.76 -4.64 -67.98
C ALA A 35 -17.37 -3.44 -68.77
N THR A 36 -16.77 -2.27 -68.47
CA THR A 36 -16.18 -1.24 -69.36
C THR A 36 -17.02 -0.33 -70.28
N ALA A 37 -16.91 0.97 -69.97
CA ALA A 37 -16.46 2.11 -70.80
C ALA A 37 -17.21 2.51 -72.09
N GLY A 38 -17.56 3.80 -72.17
CA GLY A 38 -17.86 4.53 -73.40
C GLY A 38 -18.40 5.95 -73.18
N LYS A 39 -17.57 6.97 -73.40
CA LYS A 39 -17.94 8.35 -73.80
C LYS A 39 -18.12 8.37 -75.35
N PRO A 40 -18.62 9.42 -76.08
CA PRO A 40 -18.59 10.87 -75.77
C PRO A 40 -19.75 11.80 -76.30
N GLN A 41 -19.69 13.07 -75.88
CA GLN A 41 -19.90 14.38 -76.57
C GLN A 41 -21.14 14.73 -77.45
N ASN A 42 -21.76 15.89 -77.14
CA ASN A 42 -21.93 17.14 -77.94
C ASN A 42 -23.08 17.98 -77.31
N ALA A 43 -23.17 19.32 -77.32
CA ALA A 43 -22.63 20.34 -78.22
C ALA A 43 -22.49 21.73 -77.53
N LEU A 44 -21.59 22.54 -78.09
CA LEU A 44 -21.37 23.98 -77.87
C LEU A 44 -22.38 24.81 -78.69
N THR A 45 -22.84 25.97 -78.22
CA THR A 45 -22.43 27.34 -78.65
C THR A 45 -23.44 28.36 -78.06
N ARG A 46 -23.23 29.67 -77.88
CA ARG A 46 -22.13 30.65 -77.77
C ARG A 46 -22.84 32.03 -77.64
N GLN A 47 -22.27 33.03 -76.96
CA GLN A 47 -22.48 34.52 -77.04
C GLN A 47 -22.49 35.15 -75.61
N PHE A 48 -21.86 36.27 -75.23
CA PHE A 48 -21.05 37.34 -75.86
C PHE A 48 -20.10 37.97 -74.79
N ARG A 49 -19.06 38.69 -75.25
CA ARG A 49 -17.92 39.31 -74.52
C ARG A 49 -18.24 40.53 -73.63
N ARG A 50 -17.47 40.70 -72.53
CA ARG A 50 -16.62 41.86 -72.08
C ARG A 50 -16.11 41.52 -70.65
N GLY A 51 -14.86 41.70 -70.21
CA GLY A 51 -13.68 42.40 -70.69
C GLY A 51 -13.09 43.29 -69.58
N TYR A 52 -12.16 42.73 -68.78
CA TYR A 52 -11.17 43.36 -67.88
C TYR A 52 -11.60 44.11 -66.60
N ALA A 53 -11.32 43.49 -65.44
CA ALA A 53 -10.42 44.01 -64.39
C ALA A 53 -10.04 42.86 -63.44
N ASP A 54 -8.78 42.44 -63.47
CA ASP A 54 -8.17 41.50 -62.53
C ASP A 54 -7.98 42.18 -61.17
N GLU A 55 -8.75 41.79 -60.16
CA GLU A 55 -8.27 41.79 -58.77
C GLU A 55 -8.06 40.33 -58.37
N ALA A 56 -6.80 39.88 -58.50
CA ALA A 56 -6.36 38.64 -57.90
C ALA A 56 -6.54 38.75 -56.38
N ALA A 57 -7.46 37.95 -55.82
CA ALA A 57 -7.64 37.84 -54.38
C ALA A 57 -6.28 37.54 -53.72
N PRO A 58 -5.85 38.29 -52.69
CA PRO A 58 -4.57 38.03 -52.06
C PRO A 58 -4.58 36.63 -51.45
N ALA A 59 -3.55 35.85 -51.78
CA ALA A 59 -3.34 34.51 -51.25
C ALA A 59 -3.39 34.56 -49.71
N ARG A 60 -4.32 33.82 -49.11
CA ARG A 60 -4.42 33.68 -47.65
C ARG A 60 -3.15 32.98 -47.16
N THR A 61 -2.21 33.74 -46.61
CA THR A 61 -1.10 33.17 -45.85
C THR A 61 -1.67 32.36 -44.67
N PRO A 62 -1.25 31.11 -44.44
CA PRO A 62 -1.73 30.35 -43.28
C PRO A 62 -1.25 31.06 -42.00
N LYS A 63 -2.17 31.68 -41.26
CA LYS A 63 -1.88 32.30 -39.97
C LYS A 63 -1.24 31.25 -39.04
N PRO A 64 -0.13 31.56 -38.35
CA PRO A 64 0.55 30.61 -37.45
C PRO A 64 -0.23 30.48 -36.13
N ARG A 65 -1.41 29.85 -36.17
CA ARG A 65 -2.25 29.62 -34.98
C ARG A 65 -1.65 28.59 -34.02
N ARG A 66 -0.71 27.74 -34.47
CA ARG A 66 -0.05 26.71 -33.64
C ARG A 66 1.09 27.24 -32.73
N PHE A 67 1.66 28.41 -33.00
CA PHE A 67 2.79 28.94 -32.21
C PHE A 67 2.39 29.68 -30.92
N ARG A 68 1.18 30.24 -30.83
CA ARG A 68 0.72 30.93 -29.61
C ARG A 68 0.35 29.95 -28.49
N ALA A 69 -0.30 28.84 -28.81
CA ALA A 69 -0.63 27.80 -27.84
C ALA A 69 0.65 27.22 -27.22
N TRP A 70 1.64 26.88 -28.06
CA TRP A 70 2.95 26.38 -27.60
C TRP A 70 3.68 27.35 -26.67
N ARG A 71 3.63 28.67 -26.95
CA ARG A 71 4.21 29.70 -26.07
C ARG A 71 3.53 29.75 -24.70
N TRP A 72 2.21 29.61 -24.64
CA TRP A 72 1.48 29.56 -23.36
C TRP A 72 1.74 28.26 -22.62
N THR A 73 1.77 27.13 -23.31
CA THR A 73 2.15 25.83 -22.72
C THR A 73 3.56 25.89 -22.12
N TRP A 74 4.52 26.48 -22.83
CA TRP A 74 5.89 26.64 -22.33
C TRP A 74 6.00 27.60 -21.14
N ARG A 75 5.22 28.68 -21.12
CA ARG A 75 5.13 29.60 -19.98
C ARG A 75 4.53 28.91 -18.75
N LEU A 76 3.46 28.14 -18.93
CA LEU A 76 2.86 27.35 -17.86
C LEU A 76 3.83 26.30 -17.32
N LEU A 77 4.51 25.55 -18.20
CA LEU A 77 5.53 24.59 -17.80
C LEU A 77 6.66 25.24 -16.99
N LYS A 78 7.16 26.39 -17.43
CA LYS A 78 8.20 27.14 -16.70
C LYS A 78 7.72 27.62 -15.33
N LEU A 79 6.51 28.20 -15.26
CA LEU A 79 5.92 28.66 -14.01
C LEU A 79 5.69 27.49 -13.04
N SER A 80 5.18 26.36 -13.53
CA SER A 80 5.02 25.15 -12.74
C SER A 80 6.35 24.59 -12.24
N LEU A 81 7.40 24.61 -13.08
CA LEU A 81 8.73 24.17 -12.67
C LEU A 81 9.31 25.08 -11.59
N VAL A 82 9.27 26.40 -11.78
CA VAL A 82 9.77 27.38 -10.78
C VAL A 82 8.97 27.26 -9.49
N GLY A 83 7.64 27.18 -9.57
CA GLY A 83 6.76 26.98 -8.41
C GLY A 83 7.04 25.66 -7.69
N GLY A 84 7.27 24.57 -8.42
CA GLY A 84 7.63 23.27 -7.86
C GLY A 84 8.98 23.30 -7.15
N VAL A 85 10.00 23.90 -7.76
CA VAL A 85 11.33 24.07 -7.15
C VAL A 85 11.25 24.94 -5.90
N ALA A 86 10.51 26.04 -5.94
CA ALA A 86 10.31 26.92 -4.79
C ALA A 86 9.56 26.20 -3.65
N TYR A 87 8.50 25.45 -3.97
CA TYR A 87 7.74 24.67 -3.00
C TYR A 87 8.62 23.61 -2.30
N VAL A 88 9.37 22.85 -3.08
CA VAL A 88 10.30 21.83 -2.57
C VAL A 88 11.42 22.48 -1.74
N GLY A 89 11.99 23.58 -2.22
CA GLY A 89 13.05 24.31 -1.53
C GLY A 89 12.57 24.87 -0.19
N TYR A 90 11.38 25.48 -0.16
CA TYR A 90 10.78 25.99 1.06
C TYR A 90 10.44 24.88 2.06
N GLY A 91 9.82 23.78 1.60
CA GLY A 91 9.55 22.63 2.46
C GLY A 91 10.82 22.02 3.06
N THR A 92 11.89 21.90 2.26
CA THR A 92 13.19 21.42 2.73
C THR A 92 13.83 22.38 3.74
N TYR A 93 13.68 23.69 3.55
CA TYR A 93 14.14 24.69 4.50
C TYR A 93 13.43 24.55 5.85
N GLN A 94 12.10 24.41 5.85
CA GLN A 94 11.32 24.18 7.07
C GLN A 94 11.73 22.88 7.78
N ASP A 95 11.88 21.78 7.03
CA ASP A 95 12.29 20.49 7.59
C ASP A 95 13.66 20.57 8.28
N ARG A 96 14.57 21.42 7.78
CA ARG A 96 15.92 21.63 8.35
C ARG A 96 15.97 22.65 9.50
N HIS A 97 14.97 23.52 9.64
CA HIS A 97 14.93 24.57 10.65
C HIS A 97 13.64 24.49 11.50
N PRO A 98 13.46 23.39 12.26
CA PRO A 98 12.29 23.23 13.12
C PRO A 98 12.33 24.25 14.28
N GLU A 99 11.16 24.76 14.63
CA GLU A 99 10.99 25.65 15.79
C GLU A 99 11.43 24.96 17.10
N PRO A 100 11.85 25.70 18.13
CA PRO A 100 12.11 25.15 19.45
C PRO A 100 10.89 24.40 20.00
N GLN A 101 11.12 23.24 20.61
CA GLN A 101 10.06 22.43 21.19
C GLN A 101 9.74 22.87 22.61
N VAL A 102 8.45 22.96 22.94
CA VAL A 102 7.98 23.14 24.31
C VAL A 102 8.35 21.92 25.15
N ALA A 103 8.84 22.15 26.36
CA ALA A 103 9.20 21.08 27.29
C ALA A 103 7.96 20.30 27.77
N PRO A 104 8.09 19.01 28.14
CA PRO A 104 7.01 18.23 28.73
C PRO A 104 6.46 18.88 30.01
N ASP A 105 5.15 18.84 30.20
CA ASP A 105 4.44 19.41 31.34
C ASP A 105 3.93 18.28 32.25
N PRO A 106 4.47 18.10 33.47
CA PRO A 106 4.09 17.00 34.36
C PRO A 106 2.59 16.92 34.71
N SER A 107 1.81 18.00 34.52
CA SER A 107 0.37 17.98 34.77
C SER A 107 -0.44 17.31 33.64
N LYS A 108 0.15 17.15 32.46
CA LYS A 108 -0.52 16.57 31.28
C LYS A 108 -0.42 15.04 31.28
N LYS A 109 -1.47 14.41 30.74
CA LYS A 109 -1.51 12.95 30.53
C LYS A 109 -0.37 12.46 29.64
N THR A 110 0.21 11.34 30.02
CA THR A 110 1.25 10.64 29.26
C THR A 110 0.64 9.70 28.25
N LEU A 111 0.80 10.03 26.97
CA LEU A 111 0.38 9.21 25.84
C LEU A 111 1.58 8.41 25.30
N VAL A 112 1.54 7.09 25.46
CA VAL A 112 2.56 6.20 24.91
C VAL A 112 2.09 5.58 23.59
N VAL A 113 2.92 5.66 22.56
CA VAL A 113 2.68 5.07 21.23
C VAL A 113 3.71 3.99 20.96
N LEU A 114 3.25 2.76 20.79
CA LEU A 114 4.09 1.63 20.39
C LEU A 114 4.14 1.51 18.86
N GLY A 115 5.35 1.38 18.33
CA GLY A 115 5.63 1.20 16.91
C GLY A 115 5.85 2.49 16.13
N THR A 116 6.55 2.37 15.02
CA THR A 116 6.91 3.44 14.07
C THR A 116 6.44 3.10 12.65
N GLY A 117 5.30 2.39 12.55
CA GLY A 117 4.68 2.00 11.29
C GLY A 117 3.62 2.98 10.80
N TRP A 118 2.83 2.55 9.81
CA TRP A 118 1.78 3.34 9.17
C TRP A 118 0.78 3.96 10.15
N GLY A 119 0.20 3.16 11.05
CA GLY A 119 -0.78 3.65 12.03
C GLY A 119 -0.18 4.66 13.00
N SER A 120 0.93 4.30 13.65
CA SER A 120 1.61 5.16 14.64
C SER A 120 2.08 6.48 14.02
N VAL A 121 2.68 6.45 12.83
CA VAL A 121 3.20 7.67 12.18
C VAL A 121 2.08 8.54 11.64
N SER A 122 1.00 7.97 11.12
CA SER A 122 -0.19 8.75 10.74
C SER A 122 -0.85 9.44 11.93
N LEU A 123 -0.95 8.75 13.08
CA LEU A 123 -1.36 9.35 14.35
C LEU A 123 -0.41 10.49 14.72
N LEU A 124 0.89 10.18 14.87
CA LEU A 124 1.89 11.13 15.32
C LEU A 124 1.88 12.37 14.45
N LYS A 125 1.87 12.27 13.12
CA LYS A 125 1.89 13.45 12.22
C LYS A 125 0.72 14.41 12.42
N ARG A 126 -0.46 13.94 12.84
CA ARG A 126 -1.66 14.79 13.01
C ARG A 126 -2.02 15.07 14.47
N LEU A 127 -1.40 14.38 15.41
CA LEU A 127 -1.55 14.64 16.83
C LEU A 127 -0.97 16.02 17.17
N ASP A 128 -1.74 16.79 17.93
CA ASP A 128 -1.26 18.00 18.57
C ASP A 128 -0.61 17.62 19.91
N THR A 129 0.72 17.61 19.89
CA THR A 129 1.56 17.18 21.00
C THR A 129 1.54 18.16 22.17
N GLU A 130 1.02 19.38 21.99
CA GLU A 130 0.92 20.31 23.11
C GLU A 130 -0.12 19.85 24.15
N ASN A 131 -1.02 18.95 23.77
CA ASN A 131 -2.07 18.43 24.65
C ASN A 131 -1.61 17.27 25.56
N TYR A 132 -0.46 16.64 25.29
CA TYR A 132 -0.04 15.40 25.95
C TYR A 132 1.48 15.31 26.12
N ASN A 133 1.94 14.59 27.14
CA ASN A 133 3.32 14.13 27.20
C ASN A 133 3.46 12.88 26.34
N VAL A 134 4.04 13.00 25.15
CA VAL A 134 4.10 11.89 24.19
C VAL A 134 5.41 11.12 24.30
N ILE A 135 5.30 9.80 24.41
CA ILE A 135 6.43 8.87 24.36
C ILE A 135 6.21 7.88 23.21
N VAL A 136 7.20 7.70 22.35
CA VAL A 136 7.20 6.73 21.25
C VAL A 136 8.21 5.64 21.55
N ILE A 137 7.82 4.39 21.36
CA ILE A 137 8.65 3.22 21.67
C ILE A 137 8.61 2.28 20.48
N SER A 138 9.76 1.99 19.90
CA SER A 138 9.88 1.06 18.79
C SER A 138 11.33 0.62 18.64
N PRO A 139 11.61 -0.67 18.37
CA PRO A 139 12.98 -1.12 18.07
C PRO A 139 13.46 -0.58 16.72
N ARG A 140 12.57 0.04 15.92
CA ARG A 140 12.87 0.61 14.61
C ARG A 140 12.84 2.13 14.65
N ASN A 141 13.99 2.78 14.47
CA ASN A 141 14.12 4.25 14.53
C ASN A 141 13.72 5.01 13.25
N TYR A 142 12.99 4.35 12.35
CA TYR A 142 12.48 4.95 11.13
C TYR A 142 11.07 4.44 10.81
N PHE A 143 10.33 5.28 10.09
CA PHE A 143 9.17 4.88 9.33
C PHE A 143 9.60 4.20 8.02
N LEU A 144 8.92 3.12 7.65
CA LEU A 144 9.14 2.39 6.40
C LEU A 144 7.94 2.53 5.46
N PHE A 145 8.17 3.07 4.26
CA PHE A 145 7.18 3.11 3.20
C PHE A 145 7.09 1.75 2.49
N THR A 146 6.42 0.80 3.16
CA THR A 146 6.35 -0.62 2.77
C THR A 146 5.92 -0.91 1.32
N PRO A 147 5.06 -0.12 0.64
CA PRO A 147 4.63 -0.47 -0.71
C PRO A 147 5.73 -0.43 -1.77
N LEU A 148 6.85 0.26 -1.52
CA LEU A 148 8.00 0.31 -2.42
C LEU A 148 9.14 -0.61 -1.96
N LEU A 149 8.89 -1.45 -0.95
CA LEU A 149 9.87 -2.42 -0.46
C LEU A 149 10.22 -3.50 -1.49
N PRO A 150 9.29 -4.04 -2.31
CA PRO A 150 9.65 -4.98 -3.37
C PRO A 150 10.71 -4.41 -4.33
N SER A 151 10.60 -3.15 -4.72
CA SER A 151 11.56 -2.46 -5.59
C SER A 151 12.97 -2.30 -4.98
N CYS A 152 13.12 -2.43 -3.66
CA CYS A 152 14.42 -2.34 -3.00
C CYS A 152 15.24 -3.63 -3.14
N THR A 153 14.56 -4.76 -3.34
CA THR A 153 15.18 -6.09 -3.45
C THR A 153 16.05 -6.24 -4.71
N THR A 154 15.78 -5.45 -5.74
CA THR A 154 16.47 -5.49 -7.05
C THR A 154 17.25 -4.22 -7.36
N GLY A 155 17.20 -3.20 -6.47
CA GLY A 155 17.87 -1.91 -6.70
C GLY A 155 17.14 -0.95 -7.64
N THR A 156 15.85 -1.19 -7.93
CA THR A 156 14.99 -0.20 -8.61
C THR A 156 14.83 1.07 -7.76
N ILE A 157 14.77 0.90 -6.43
CA ILE A 157 14.73 1.95 -5.42
C ILE A 157 15.75 1.64 -4.33
N GLU A 158 16.39 2.66 -3.79
CA GLU A 158 17.32 2.47 -2.67
C GLU A 158 16.59 2.42 -1.33
N HIS A 159 17.05 1.56 -0.42
CA HIS A 159 16.45 1.35 0.90
C HIS A 159 16.24 2.67 1.66
N ARG A 160 17.26 3.55 1.63
CA ARG A 160 17.25 4.86 2.31
C ARG A 160 16.24 5.85 1.74
N SER A 161 15.73 5.60 0.54
CA SER A 161 14.74 6.45 -0.15
C SER A 161 13.32 6.19 0.33
N ILE A 162 13.05 5.01 0.89
CA ILE A 162 11.74 4.63 1.45
C ILE A 162 11.71 4.64 2.98
N MET A 163 12.80 5.09 3.61
CA MET A 163 12.93 5.25 5.05
C MET A 163 12.85 6.73 5.45
N GLU A 164 12.16 7.02 6.54
CA GLU A 164 12.13 8.35 7.15
C GLU A 164 12.44 8.24 8.65
N PRO A 165 13.56 8.83 9.14
CA PRO A 165 13.93 8.74 10.56
C PRO A 165 12.83 9.28 11.46
N ILE A 166 12.45 8.52 12.50
CA ILE A 166 11.35 8.91 13.38
C ILE A 166 11.68 10.20 14.12
N ARG A 167 12.94 10.41 14.50
CA ARG A 167 13.39 11.64 15.18
C ARG A 167 13.18 12.89 14.32
N THR A 168 13.31 12.79 12.99
CA THR A 168 12.99 13.90 12.07
C THR A 168 11.50 14.24 12.15
N ILE A 169 10.63 13.23 12.08
CA ILE A 169 9.17 13.40 12.18
C ILE A 169 8.78 14.02 13.52
N LEU A 170 9.38 13.54 14.62
CA LEU A 170 9.10 14.00 15.96
C LEU A 170 9.64 15.41 16.24
N ARG A 171 10.76 15.80 15.63
CA ARG A 171 11.34 17.15 15.81
C ARG A 171 10.48 18.25 15.19
N GLN A 172 9.64 17.91 14.20
CA GLN A 172 8.66 18.82 13.59
C GLN A 172 7.42 19.06 14.47
N LYS A 173 7.35 18.45 15.66
CA LYS A 173 6.28 18.68 16.64
C LYS A 173 6.53 19.92 17.49
N ARG A 174 5.45 20.55 17.93
CA ARG A 174 5.48 21.75 18.76
C ARG A 174 5.96 21.48 20.17
N ALA A 175 5.50 20.39 20.77
CA ALA A 175 6.00 19.92 22.07
C ALA A 175 7.02 18.79 21.85
N SER A 176 7.95 18.66 22.80
CA SER A 176 8.96 17.61 22.77
C SER A 176 8.31 16.23 22.87
N VAL A 177 8.72 15.31 22.00
CA VAL A 177 8.29 13.92 22.02
C VAL A 177 9.48 13.03 22.38
N LYS A 178 9.33 12.22 23.43
CA LYS A 178 10.38 11.28 23.83
C LYS A 178 10.34 10.06 22.92
N TYR A 179 11.50 9.58 22.46
CA TYR A 179 11.60 8.36 21.68
C TYR A 179 12.61 7.40 22.30
N TYR A 180 12.17 6.16 22.54
CA TYR A 180 13.01 5.04 22.95
C TYR A 180 13.14 4.04 21.80
N GLU A 181 14.38 3.78 21.41
CA GLU A 181 14.72 2.69 20.50
C GLU A 181 14.81 1.40 21.31
N ALA A 182 13.66 0.77 21.55
CA ALA A 182 13.50 -0.40 22.41
C ALA A 182 12.29 -1.22 21.98
N GLU A 183 12.31 -2.51 22.29
CA GLU A 183 11.17 -3.40 22.14
C GLU A 183 10.29 -3.36 23.39
N ALA A 184 8.97 -3.31 23.21
CA ALA A 184 8.03 -3.54 24.30
C ALA A 184 7.87 -5.05 24.51
N SER A 185 8.43 -5.58 25.60
CA SER A 185 8.41 -7.02 25.88
C SER A 185 7.09 -7.47 26.48
N SER A 186 6.48 -6.66 27.35
CA SER A 186 5.16 -6.91 27.93
C SER A 186 4.47 -5.60 28.32
N ILE A 187 3.14 -5.67 28.44
CA ILE A 187 2.27 -4.56 28.82
C ILE A 187 1.46 -5.01 30.03
N ASP A 188 1.54 -4.27 31.12
CA ASP A 188 0.72 -4.49 32.31
C ASP A 188 -0.45 -3.49 32.32
N PRO A 189 -1.67 -3.93 31.95
CA PRO A 189 -2.83 -3.04 31.88
C PRO A 189 -3.35 -2.60 33.25
N ASP A 190 -3.05 -3.34 34.33
CA ASP A 190 -3.54 -3.05 35.67
C ASP A 190 -2.63 -2.01 36.37
N ARG A 191 -1.30 -2.18 36.25
CA ARG A 191 -0.30 -1.21 36.73
C ARG A 191 -0.11 -0.02 35.78
N LYS A 192 -0.61 -0.13 34.55
CA LYS A 192 -0.42 0.84 33.44
C LYS A 192 1.04 1.14 33.15
N VAL A 193 1.83 0.07 33.00
CA VAL A 193 3.26 0.17 32.65
C VAL A 193 3.60 -0.70 31.45
N ILE A 194 4.62 -0.28 30.72
CA ILE A 194 5.19 -1.03 29.60
C ILE A 194 6.62 -1.40 29.96
N HIS A 195 6.94 -2.69 29.87
CA HIS A 195 8.30 -3.19 30.05
C HIS A 195 9.05 -3.07 28.73
N LEU A 196 10.20 -2.39 28.78
CA LEU A 196 11.05 -2.13 27.63
C LEU A 196 12.36 -2.88 27.73
N VAL A 197 12.82 -3.38 26.59
CA VAL A 197 14.12 -4.03 26.45
C VAL A 197 14.85 -3.36 25.29
N ASP A 198 16.04 -2.83 25.56
CA ASP A 198 16.98 -2.43 24.53
C ASP A 198 17.51 -3.70 23.86
N THR A 199 17.29 -3.83 22.55
CA THR A 199 17.72 -4.99 21.74
C THR A 199 18.99 -4.71 20.92
N SER A 200 19.60 -3.52 21.04
CA SER A 200 20.84 -3.15 20.35
C SER A 200 22.03 -4.01 20.77
N ASP A 201 22.96 -4.31 19.86
CA ASP A 201 24.20 -5.01 20.22
C ASP A 201 25.10 -4.17 21.17
N ILE A 202 24.96 -2.84 21.12
CA ILE A 202 25.67 -1.91 22.00
C ILE A 202 24.83 -1.66 23.24
N LYS A 203 25.26 -2.19 24.39
CA LYS A 203 24.53 -2.10 25.67
C LYS A 203 25.12 -1.05 26.60
N GLY A 204 24.25 -0.26 27.22
CA GLY A 204 24.57 0.53 28.42
C GLY A 204 24.35 -0.26 29.72
N THR A 205 24.53 0.39 30.87
CA THR A 205 24.26 -0.21 32.19
C THR A 205 22.79 -0.59 32.39
N ILE A 206 21.88 0.21 31.80
CA ILE A 206 20.43 -0.02 31.86
C ILE A 206 20.00 -0.52 30.49
N THR A 207 19.58 -1.77 30.41
CA THR A 207 19.09 -2.41 29.18
C THR A 207 17.60 -2.71 29.24
N GLU A 208 16.99 -2.63 30.42
CA GLU A 208 15.59 -2.89 30.65
C GLU A 208 15.02 -1.86 31.64
N THR A 209 13.78 -1.43 31.43
CA THR A 209 13.09 -0.49 32.31
C THR A 209 11.58 -0.56 32.11
N GLU A 210 10.83 0.07 33.01
CA GLU A 210 9.40 0.29 32.85
C GLU A 210 9.11 1.73 32.44
N VAL A 211 8.04 1.94 31.66
CA VAL A 211 7.50 3.25 31.32
C VAL A 211 6.00 3.29 31.67
N PRO A 212 5.56 4.19 32.58
CA PRO A 212 4.15 4.35 32.90
C PRO A 212 3.41 5.08 31.77
N TYR A 213 2.09 4.85 31.69
CA TYR A 213 1.21 5.54 30.74
C TYR A 213 -0.14 5.90 31.36
N ASP A 214 -0.73 7.01 30.89
CA ASP A 214 -2.14 7.32 31.13
C ASP A 214 -3.01 6.83 29.96
N MET A 215 -2.43 6.86 28.75
CA MET A 215 -3.05 6.45 27.49
C MET A 215 -2.04 5.67 26.66
N LEU A 216 -2.48 4.56 26.05
CA LEU A 216 -1.63 3.68 25.24
C LEU A 216 -2.20 3.48 23.84
N VAL A 217 -1.41 3.72 22.80
CA VAL A 217 -1.72 3.33 21.42
C VAL A 217 -0.77 2.24 20.95
N ILE A 218 -1.31 1.09 20.57
CA ILE A 218 -0.57 -0.06 20.07
C ILE A 218 -0.61 -0.04 18.54
N GLY A 219 0.53 0.24 17.90
CA GLY A 219 0.70 0.24 16.44
C GLY A 219 1.90 -0.60 15.99
N VAL A 220 2.12 -1.74 16.66
CA VAL A 220 3.27 -2.65 16.44
C VAL A 220 3.15 -3.50 15.17
N GLY A 221 2.00 -3.47 14.51
CA GLY A 221 1.72 -4.28 13.32
C GLY A 221 1.72 -5.78 13.58
N ALA A 222 2.06 -6.56 12.55
CA ALA A 222 2.12 -8.02 12.57
C ALA A 222 3.52 -8.54 12.21
N GLU A 223 3.80 -9.79 12.57
CA GLU A 223 4.98 -10.55 12.14
C GLU A 223 4.63 -11.50 10.97
N ASN A 224 5.63 -12.10 10.32
CA ASN A 224 5.42 -13.05 9.24
C ASN A 224 4.82 -14.37 9.74
N ALA A 225 3.78 -14.87 9.07
CA ALA A 225 3.21 -16.18 9.36
C ALA A 225 3.89 -17.28 8.52
N THR A 226 4.41 -18.30 9.19
CA THR A 226 4.92 -19.52 8.54
C THR A 226 3.85 -20.62 8.44
N PHE A 227 2.67 -20.42 9.05
CA PHE A 227 1.59 -21.41 9.16
C PHE A 227 2.02 -22.75 9.78
N GLY A 228 3.13 -22.77 10.52
CA GLY A 228 3.71 -24.01 11.07
C GLY A 228 4.36 -24.93 10.03
N ILE A 229 4.59 -24.44 8.80
CA ILE A 229 5.25 -25.19 7.74
C ILE A 229 6.75 -25.27 8.08
N GLU A 230 7.25 -26.51 8.16
CA GLU A 230 8.65 -26.81 8.45
C GLU A 230 9.59 -26.22 7.39
N GLY A 231 10.69 -25.62 7.86
CA GLY A 231 11.77 -25.09 7.02
C GLY A 231 11.53 -23.68 6.46
N VAL A 232 10.31 -23.12 6.58
CA VAL A 232 10.04 -21.77 6.05
C VAL A 232 10.91 -20.74 6.76
N ARG A 233 11.03 -20.82 8.09
CA ARG A 233 11.73 -19.80 8.87
C ARG A 233 13.26 -19.91 8.68
N GLU A 234 13.74 -21.11 8.39
CA GLU A 234 15.14 -21.49 8.25
C GLU A 234 15.69 -21.25 6.83
N HIS A 235 14.88 -21.50 5.80
CA HIS A 235 15.36 -21.59 4.42
C HIS A 235 14.72 -20.58 3.45
N SER A 236 13.75 -19.78 3.88
CA SER A 236 13.16 -18.70 3.08
C SER A 236 13.64 -17.30 3.52
N CYS A 237 13.46 -16.32 2.66
CA CYS A 237 13.51 -14.90 3.02
C CYS A 237 12.09 -14.37 3.15
N PHE A 238 11.82 -13.60 4.21
CA PHE A 238 10.61 -12.79 4.26
C PHE A 238 10.80 -11.51 3.44
N LEU A 239 9.73 -10.74 3.24
CA LEU A 239 9.77 -9.41 2.63
C LEU A 239 8.85 -8.46 3.43
N LYS A 240 9.31 -8.03 4.60
CA LYS A 240 8.55 -7.20 5.54
C LYS A 240 9.31 -5.94 5.97
N GLU A 241 10.61 -6.05 6.17
CA GLU A 241 11.49 -5.00 6.68
C GLU A 241 12.66 -4.69 5.71
N ILE A 242 13.44 -3.64 5.99
CA ILE A 242 14.61 -3.27 5.17
C ILE A 242 15.68 -4.36 5.16
N GLY A 243 15.95 -4.98 6.32
CA GLY A 243 16.92 -6.06 6.43
C GLY A 243 16.53 -7.27 5.56
N ASP A 244 15.24 -7.54 5.40
CA ASP A 244 14.73 -8.57 4.50
C ASP A 244 15.07 -8.25 3.04
N ALA A 245 14.82 -7.01 2.60
CA ALA A 245 15.10 -6.59 1.23
C ALA A 245 16.60 -6.63 0.90
N GLN A 246 17.45 -6.21 1.84
CA GLN A 246 18.90 -6.33 1.73
C GLN A 246 19.35 -7.79 1.62
N LEU A 247 18.80 -8.67 2.48
CA LEU A 247 19.10 -10.10 2.45
C LEU A 247 18.68 -10.74 1.13
N ILE A 248 17.51 -10.39 0.61
CA ILE A 248 17.03 -10.85 -0.69
C ILE A 248 17.98 -10.39 -1.80
N ARG A 249 18.32 -9.09 -1.86
CA ARG A 249 19.23 -8.54 -2.87
C ARG A 249 20.58 -9.25 -2.87
N LYS A 250 21.13 -9.47 -1.67
CA LYS A 250 22.36 -10.24 -1.49
C LYS A 250 22.22 -11.67 -2.02
N LYS A 251 21.18 -12.40 -1.61
CA LYS A 251 20.98 -13.80 -2.04
C LYS A 251 20.72 -13.94 -3.54
N ILE A 252 20.05 -12.97 -4.18
CA ILE A 252 19.89 -12.94 -5.65
C ILE A 252 21.29 -12.94 -6.30
N MET A 253 22.17 -12.02 -5.89
CA MET A 253 23.52 -11.93 -6.45
C MET A 253 24.42 -13.09 -6.03
N ASP A 254 24.23 -13.68 -4.85
CA ASP A 254 24.94 -14.91 -4.45
C ASP A 254 24.57 -16.07 -5.37
N CYS A 255 23.28 -16.22 -5.71
CA CYS A 255 22.82 -17.25 -6.65
C CYS A 255 23.39 -17.03 -8.05
N VAL A 256 23.37 -15.79 -8.55
CA VAL A 256 23.89 -15.43 -9.88
C VAL A 256 25.38 -15.72 -10.00
N GLU A 257 26.20 -15.23 -9.06
CA GLU A 257 27.65 -15.44 -9.09
C GLU A 257 28.04 -16.91 -8.85
N THR A 258 27.29 -17.63 -8.00
CA THR A 258 27.51 -19.07 -7.81
C THR A 258 27.16 -19.86 -9.06
N ALA A 259 26.10 -19.48 -9.77
CA ALA A 259 25.73 -20.10 -11.05
C ALA A 259 26.77 -19.79 -12.16
N ALA A 260 27.38 -18.61 -12.14
CA ALA A 260 28.44 -18.21 -13.06
C ALA A 260 29.82 -18.82 -12.72
N PHE A 261 29.95 -19.52 -11.58
CA PHE A 261 31.23 -20.07 -11.15
C PHE A 261 31.77 -21.10 -12.15
N LYS A 262 33.10 -21.12 -12.30
CA LYS A 262 33.79 -21.99 -13.26
C LYS A 262 33.47 -23.47 -12.96
N ASP A 263 33.12 -24.21 -14.02
CA ASP A 263 32.82 -25.65 -14.00
C ASP A 263 31.55 -26.04 -13.19
N GLN A 264 30.61 -25.11 -12.99
CA GLN A 264 29.34 -25.40 -12.31
C GLN A 264 28.47 -26.39 -13.10
N SER A 265 27.83 -27.32 -12.38
CA SER A 265 26.93 -28.31 -12.98
C SER A 265 25.68 -27.64 -13.56
N GLN A 266 25.15 -28.17 -14.67
CA GLN A 266 23.95 -27.61 -15.31
C GLN A 266 22.73 -27.67 -14.39
N GLU A 267 22.60 -28.74 -13.59
CA GLU A 267 21.54 -28.90 -12.61
C GLU A 267 21.60 -27.82 -11.52
N ASP A 268 22.79 -27.50 -11.03
CA ASP A 268 22.94 -26.42 -10.05
C ASP A 268 22.70 -25.05 -10.65
N ILE A 269 23.12 -24.79 -11.90
CA ILE A 269 22.83 -23.52 -12.59
C ILE A 269 21.30 -23.35 -12.69
N ASP A 270 20.59 -24.37 -13.17
CA ASP A 270 19.13 -24.35 -13.31
C ASP A 270 18.43 -24.15 -11.94
N ARG A 271 18.95 -24.79 -10.88
CA ARG A 271 18.44 -24.61 -9.52
C ARG A 271 18.71 -23.21 -8.98
N LEU A 272 19.96 -22.74 -9.02
CA LEU A 272 20.39 -21.44 -8.47
C LEU A 272 19.67 -20.28 -9.15
N LEU A 273 19.39 -20.39 -10.45
CA LEU A 273 18.69 -19.37 -11.22
C LEU A 273 17.16 -19.54 -11.21
N HIS A 274 16.63 -20.48 -10.42
CA HIS A 274 15.20 -20.59 -10.17
C HIS A 274 14.83 -19.88 -8.86
N MET A 275 14.08 -18.80 -9.00
CA MET A 275 13.58 -18.00 -7.89
C MET A 275 12.10 -18.31 -7.65
N VAL A 276 11.76 -18.66 -6.41
CA VAL A 276 10.40 -19.02 -6.03
C VAL A 276 9.82 -17.96 -5.10
N VAL A 277 8.63 -17.46 -5.42
CA VAL A 277 7.89 -16.48 -4.62
C VAL A 277 6.61 -17.14 -4.12
N VAL A 278 6.39 -17.16 -2.81
CA VAL A 278 5.18 -17.73 -2.19
C VAL A 278 4.26 -16.60 -1.73
N GLY A 279 3.05 -16.57 -2.28
CA GLY A 279 2.02 -15.56 -2.04
C GLY A 279 1.74 -14.72 -3.28
N GLY A 280 0.53 -14.86 -3.82
CA GLY A 280 -0.02 -14.10 -4.93
C GLY A 280 -0.75 -12.83 -4.51
N GLY A 281 -0.50 -12.30 -3.31
CA GLY A 281 -0.91 -10.95 -2.93
C GLY A 281 -0.07 -9.87 -3.63
N PRO A 282 -0.38 -8.57 -3.45
CA PRO A 282 0.37 -7.48 -4.08
C PRO A 282 1.88 -7.59 -3.87
N THR A 283 2.34 -7.84 -2.64
CA THR A 283 3.78 -7.95 -2.34
C THR A 283 4.51 -9.00 -3.16
N GLY A 284 3.94 -10.22 -3.29
CA GLY A 284 4.60 -11.28 -4.06
C GLY A 284 4.50 -11.09 -5.57
N VAL A 285 3.39 -10.52 -6.06
CA VAL A 285 3.22 -10.16 -7.47
C VAL A 285 4.19 -9.04 -7.86
N GLU A 286 4.27 -7.98 -7.07
CA GLU A 286 5.19 -6.86 -7.33
C GLU A 286 6.65 -7.33 -7.28
N PHE A 287 7.02 -8.17 -6.31
CA PHE A 287 8.37 -8.72 -6.23
C PHE A 287 8.69 -9.65 -7.41
N ALA A 288 7.77 -10.53 -7.83
CA ALA A 288 7.98 -11.38 -8.99
C ALA A 288 8.19 -10.56 -10.28
N GLY A 289 7.42 -9.46 -10.45
CA GLY A 289 7.59 -8.54 -11.57
C GLY A 289 8.93 -7.78 -11.52
N GLU A 290 9.27 -7.18 -10.37
CA GLU A 290 10.56 -6.49 -10.18
C GLU A 290 11.76 -7.42 -10.42
N LEU A 291 11.66 -8.67 -9.99
CA LEU A 291 12.68 -9.68 -10.20
C LEU A 291 12.82 -10.02 -11.68
N GLN A 292 11.72 -10.28 -12.39
CA GLN A 292 11.75 -10.54 -13.82
C GLN A 292 12.39 -9.39 -14.60
N ASP A 293 12.02 -8.14 -14.29
CA ASP A 293 12.60 -6.94 -14.91
C ASP A 293 14.10 -6.86 -14.68
N PHE A 294 14.57 -7.10 -13.45
CA PHE A 294 15.99 -7.08 -13.12
C PHE A 294 16.79 -8.09 -13.95
N PHE A 295 16.26 -9.30 -14.13
CA PHE A 295 16.96 -10.31 -14.92
C PHE A 295 16.96 -9.99 -16.42
N ASP A 296 15.84 -9.54 -16.97
CA ASP A 296 15.72 -9.23 -18.40
C ASP A 296 16.45 -7.93 -18.80
N GLU A 297 16.41 -6.91 -17.94
CA GLU A 297 16.97 -5.59 -18.24
C GLU A 297 18.43 -5.44 -17.84
N ASP A 298 18.87 -6.08 -16.74
CA ASP A 298 20.21 -5.89 -16.18
C ASP A 298 21.06 -7.16 -16.31
N ILE A 299 20.70 -8.26 -15.65
CA ILE A 299 21.56 -9.47 -15.58
C ILE A 299 21.83 -10.06 -16.96
N LYS A 300 20.83 -10.11 -17.84
CA LYS A 300 20.98 -10.60 -19.21
C LYS A 300 22.06 -9.88 -20.03
N LYS A 301 22.30 -8.60 -19.75
CA LYS A 301 23.35 -7.82 -20.42
C LYS A 301 24.74 -8.08 -19.82
N LEU A 302 24.79 -8.36 -18.53
CA LEU A 302 26.03 -8.52 -17.78
C LEU A 302 26.58 -9.95 -17.85
N ILE A 303 25.70 -10.96 -17.83
CA ILE A 303 26.04 -12.39 -17.77
C ILE A 303 25.16 -13.18 -18.76
N PRO A 304 25.32 -12.94 -20.08
CA PRO A 304 24.46 -13.52 -21.12
C PRO A 304 24.53 -15.06 -21.20
N GLU A 305 25.60 -15.68 -20.72
CA GLU A 305 25.84 -17.13 -20.79
C GLU A 305 24.89 -17.97 -19.94
N ILE A 306 24.39 -17.42 -18.83
CA ILE A 306 23.46 -18.13 -17.93
C ILE A 306 22.07 -17.50 -17.90
N SER A 307 21.88 -16.34 -18.53
CA SER A 307 20.63 -15.56 -18.43
C SER A 307 19.40 -16.30 -18.96
N ASP A 308 19.56 -17.16 -19.97
CA ASP A 308 18.44 -17.91 -20.55
C ASP A 308 17.89 -19.02 -19.63
N ARG A 309 18.61 -19.31 -18.53
CA ARG A 309 18.25 -20.32 -17.53
C ARG A 309 17.40 -19.75 -16.40
N PHE A 310 17.30 -18.43 -16.32
CA PHE A 310 16.57 -17.76 -15.27
C PHE A 310 15.09 -18.11 -15.31
N ARG A 311 14.52 -18.40 -14.13
CA ARG A 311 13.11 -18.72 -13.96
C ARG A 311 12.55 -18.10 -12.70
N VAL A 312 11.37 -17.49 -12.81
CA VAL A 312 10.55 -17.10 -11.66
C VAL A 312 9.33 -18.01 -11.57
N THR A 313 9.04 -18.54 -10.39
CA THR A 313 7.76 -19.21 -10.13
C THR A 313 7.05 -18.56 -8.94
N LEU A 314 5.84 -18.09 -9.18
CA LEU A 314 4.95 -17.59 -8.13
C LEU A 314 3.96 -18.70 -7.71
N VAL A 315 3.94 -19.03 -6.43
CA VAL A 315 3.09 -20.06 -5.82
C VAL A 315 1.99 -19.39 -4.99
N GLU A 316 0.73 -19.70 -5.30
CA GLU A 316 -0.43 -19.17 -4.59
C GLU A 316 -1.40 -20.30 -4.21
N ALA A 317 -1.87 -20.31 -2.97
CA ALA A 317 -2.76 -21.33 -2.46
C ALA A 317 -4.21 -21.17 -2.97
N LEU A 318 -4.63 -19.93 -3.24
CA LEU A 318 -5.93 -19.58 -3.79
C LEU A 318 -5.98 -19.82 -5.31
N PRO A 319 -7.19 -19.80 -5.90
CA PRO A 319 -7.36 -20.01 -7.35
C PRO A 319 -6.70 -18.97 -8.24
N ASN A 320 -6.48 -17.75 -7.75
CA ASN A 320 -6.03 -16.60 -8.52
C ASN A 320 -5.02 -15.76 -7.73
N VAL A 321 -4.12 -15.08 -8.43
CA VAL A 321 -3.34 -13.97 -7.86
C VAL A 321 -4.21 -12.72 -7.69
N LEU A 322 -3.75 -11.79 -6.85
CA LEU A 322 -4.43 -10.53 -6.55
C LEU A 322 -5.94 -10.71 -6.24
N PRO A 323 -6.31 -11.59 -5.29
CA PRO A 323 -7.71 -11.98 -5.06
C PRO A 323 -8.64 -10.83 -4.63
N SER A 324 -8.07 -9.68 -4.25
CA SER A 324 -8.81 -8.45 -3.91
C SER A 324 -9.13 -7.56 -5.11
N PHE A 325 -8.63 -7.87 -6.31
CA PHE A 325 -8.84 -7.09 -7.53
C PHE A 325 -9.97 -7.68 -8.38
N SER A 326 -10.54 -6.86 -9.27
CA SER A 326 -11.53 -7.34 -10.23
C SER A 326 -11.01 -8.47 -11.14
N LYS A 327 -11.90 -9.37 -11.58
CA LYS A 327 -11.57 -10.52 -12.43
C LYS A 327 -10.79 -10.13 -13.70
N GLN A 328 -11.15 -9.01 -14.31
CA GLN A 328 -10.48 -8.51 -15.51
C GLN A 328 -8.99 -8.18 -15.24
N LEU A 329 -8.68 -7.60 -14.08
CA LEU A 329 -7.30 -7.26 -13.71
C LEU A 329 -6.50 -8.51 -13.32
N ILE A 330 -7.16 -9.51 -12.72
CA ILE A 330 -6.56 -10.81 -12.47
C ILE A 330 -6.16 -11.47 -13.80
N GLU A 331 -7.09 -11.59 -14.74
CA GLU A 331 -6.82 -12.17 -16.07
C GLU A 331 -5.72 -11.40 -16.82
N PHE A 332 -5.73 -10.07 -16.73
CA PHE A 332 -4.67 -9.23 -17.32
C PHE A 332 -3.30 -9.49 -16.68
N THR A 333 -3.25 -9.67 -15.36
CA THR A 333 -2.02 -9.97 -14.63
C THR A 333 -1.48 -11.34 -15.00
N GLU A 334 -2.33 -12.37 -15.04
CA GLU A 334 -1.94 -13.72 -15.44
C GLU A 334 -1.46 -13.79 -16.90
N SER A 335 -2.11 -13.05 -17.81
CA SER A 335 -1.66 -12.92 -19.20
C SER A 335 -0.31 -12.23 -19.30
N THR A 336 -0.12 -11.13 -18.55
CA THR A 336 1.14 -10.40 -18.52
C THR A 336 2.26 -11.29 -18.00
N PHE A 337 2.07 -11.97 -16.87
CA PHE A 337 3.09 -12.85 -16.29
C PHE A 337 3.48 -13.98 -17.24
N LYS A 338 2.52 -14.53 -17.99
CA LYS A 338 2.80 -15.51 -19.03
C LYS A 338 3.65 -14.95 -20.17
N GLU A 339 3.39 -13.71 -20.60
CA GLU A 339 4.21 -13.01 -21.61
C GLU A 339 5.63 -12.76 -21.12
N GLU A 340 5.78 -12.35 -19.86
CA GLU A 340 7.07 -12.09 -19.20
C GLU A 340 7.75 -13.37 -18.66
N LYS A 341 7.24 -14.56 -18.99
CA LYS A 341 7.79 -15.88 -18.60
C LYS A 341 7.87 -16.15 -17.09
N ILE A 342 6.98 -15.54 -16.31
CA ILE A 342 6.78 -15.84 -14.89
C ILE A 342 5.76 -16.98 -14.76
N ASP A 343 6.19 -18.11 -14.19
CA ASP A 343 5.33 -19.27 -13.98
C ASP A 343 4.42 -19.07 -12.77
N ILE A 344 3.09 -19.06 -12.98
CA ILE A 344 2.13 -19.02 -11.88
C ILE A 344 1.63 -20.43 -11.55
N LYS A 345 1.74 -20.82 -10.27
CA LYS A 345 1.16 -22.04 -9.72
C LYS A 345 0.10 -21.68 -8.67
N THR A 346 -1.12 -21.41 -9.13
CA THR A 346 -2.28 -21.23 -8.25
C THR A 346 -2.77 -22.58 -7.69
N LYS A 347 -3.67 -22.54 -6.71
CA LYS A 347 -4.20 -23.73 -6.01
C LYS A 347 -3.09 -24.65 -5.47
N THR A 348 -1.94 -24.06 -5.14
CA THR A 348 -0.73 -24.79 -4.76
C THR A 348 -0.34 -24.40 -3.34
N THR A 349 -0.38 -25.36 -2.43
CA THR A 349 -0.06 -25.13 -1.01
C THR A 349 1.30 -25.74 -0.68
N VAL A 350 2.24 -24.92 -0.20
CA VAL A 350 3.54 -25.40 0.29
C VAL A 350 3.34 -26.23 1.56
N LYS A 351 4.05 -27.35 1.65
CA LYS A 351 3.97 -28.33 2.74
C LYS A 351 5.26 -28.45 3.54
N ARG A 352 6.40 -28.24 2.88
CA ARG A 352 7.73 -28.28 3.50
C ARG A 352 8.71 -27.49 2.65
N VAL A 353 9.69 -26.87 3.30
CA VAL A 353 10.81 -26.20 2.66
C VAL A 353 12.10 -26.86 3.14
N THR A 354 13.01 -27.17 2.24
CA THR A 354 14.37 -27.61 2.56
C THR A 354 15.37 -26.53 2.16
N ASP A 355 16.66 -26.75 2.31
CA ASP A 355 17.70 -25.80 1.88
C ASP A 355 17.71 -25.55 0.37
N LYS A 356 17.20 -26.50 -0.44
CA LYS A 356 17.29 -26.47 -1.91
C LYS A 356 15.98 -26.68 -2.65
N THR A 357 14.91 -27.12 -1.97
CA THR A 357 13.64 -27.45 -2.62
C THR A 357 12.43 -27.01 -1.80
N ILE A 358 11.33 -26.69 -2.49
CA ILE A 358 10.00 -26.62 -1.88
C ILE A 358 9.18 -27.85 -2.26
N GLU A 359 8.49 -28.42 -1.29
CA GLU A 359 7.50 -29.47 -1.50
C GLU A 359 6.11 -28.85 -1.36
N ALA A 360 5.29 -29.00 -2.40
CA ALA A 360 3.95 -28.42 -2.44
C ALA A 360 2.91 -29.40 -2.97
N GLU A 361 1.65 -29.14 -2.67
CA GLU A 361 0.50 -29.87 -3.22
C GLU A 361 -0.32 -28.94 -4.12
N ILE A 362 -0.43 -29.28 -5.40
CA ILE A 362 -1.31 -28.60 -6.35
C ILE A 362 -2.67 -29.30 -6.41
N THR A 363 -3.75 -28.53 -6.37
CA THR A 363 -5.12 -29.05 -6.57
C THR A 363 -5.50 -28.91 -8.04
N ARG A 364 -5.58 -30.04 -8.74
CA ARG A 364 -5.95 -30.13 -10.16
C ARG A 364 -7.43 -29.80 -10.36
N PRO A 365 -7.87 -29.49 -11.61
CA PRO A 365 -9.28 -29.19 -11.90
C PRO A 365 -10.26 -30.31 -11.55
N ASP A 366 -9.81 -31.56 -11.52
CA ASP A 366 -10.60 -32.74 -11.11
C ASP A 366 -10.68 -32.91 -9.57
N GLY A 367 -10.09 -31.98 -8.81
CA GLY A 367 -10.04 -32.00 -7.35
C GLY A 367 -8.94 -32.88 -6.76
N LYS A 368 -8.17 -33.61 -7.57
CA LYS A 368 -7.06 -34.43 -7.07
C LYS A 368 -5.89 -33.54 -6.66
N LYS A 369 -5.22 -33.96 -5.59
CA LYS A 369 -3.99 -33.33 -5.12
C LYS A 369 -2.79 -34.07 -5.67
N GLU A 370 -1.84 -33.32 -6.22
CA GLU A 370 -0.59 -33.84 -6.73
C GLU A 370 0.57 -33.18 -6.00
N LYS A 371 1.54 -33.98 -5.57
CA LYS A 371 2.76 -33.48 -4.95
C LYS A 371 3.71 -33.02 -6.03
N ILE A 372 4.24 -31.82 -5.86
CA ILE A 372 5.29 -31.25 -6.70
C ILE A 372 6.49 -30.88 -5.84
N VAL A 373 7.69 -31.04 -6.40
CA VAL A 373 8.94 -30.60 -5.79
C VAL A 373 9.56 -29.59 -6.75
N LEU A 374 9.91 -28.41 -6.24
CA LEU A 374 10.54 -27.35 -7.03
C LEU A 374 11.90 -27.05 -6.43
N PRO A 375 13.01 -27.31 -7.15
CA PRO A 375 14.33 -26.85 -6.72
C PRO A 375 14.38 -25.32 -6.79
N TYR A 376 15.17 -24.67 -5.94
CA TYR A 376 15.31 -23.21 -5.96
C TYR A 376 16.70 -22.74 -5.53
N GLY A 377 17.07 -21.53 -5.95
CA GLY A 377 18.22 -20.78 -5.44
C GLY A 377 17.80 -19.79 -4.36
N LEU A 378 16.71 -19.06 -4.61
CA LEU A 378 16.06 -18.19 -3.63
C LEU A 378 14.58 -18.54 -3.47
N LEU A 379 14.12 -18.55 -2.21
CA LEU A 379 12.73 -18.62 -1.85
C LEU A 379 12.33 -17.37 -1.07
N VAL A 380 11.34 -16.63 -1.57
CA VAL A 380 10.75 -15.48 -0.87
C VAL A 380 9.34 -15.79 -0.39
N TRP A 381 9.11 -15.69 0.91
CA TRP A 381 7.84 -15.93 1.58
C TRP A 381 7.10 -14.60 1.82
N ALA A 382 6.20 -14.25 0.91
CA ALA A 382 5.47 -12.99 0.87
C ALA A 382 3.98 -13.15 1.27
N THR A 383 3.66 -14.12 2.14
CA THR A 383 2.28 -14.40 2.56
C THR A 383 2.14 -14.53 4.08
N GLY A 384 0.95 -14.17 4.56
CA GLY A 384 0.51 -14.39 5.92
C GLY A 384 1.05 -13.40 6.95
N ASN A 385 0.13 -12.87 7.76
CA ASN A 385 0.45 -12.09 8.96
C ASN A 385 0.13 -12.93 10.20
N ALA A 386 0.98 -12.84 11.22
CA ALA A 386 0.78 -13.42 12.53
C ALA A 386 0.85 -12.35 13.63
N VAL A 387 0.16 -12.60 14.75
CA VAL A 387 0.13 -11.68 15.89
C VAL A 387 1.47 -11.70 16.62
N ARG A 388 2.04 -10.54 16.91
CA ARG A 388 3.31 -10.44 17.65
C ARG A 388 3.20 -10.98 19.09
N PRO A 389 4.29 -11.50 19.69
CA PRO A 389 4.30 -12.00 21.07
C PRO A 389 3.73 -11.03 22.11
N VAL A 390 4.14 -9.76 22.10
CA VAL A 390 3.64 -8.73 23.04
C VAL A 390 2.12 -8.54 22.95
N VAL A 391 1.55 -8.68 21.75
CA VAL A 391 0.10 -8.57 21.54
C VAL A 391 -0.62 -9.84 22.01
N LYS A 392 -0.03 -11.02 21.74
CA LYS A 392 -0.54 -12.31 22.25
C LYS A 392 -0.57 -12.32 23.78
N ASP A 393 0.49 -11.82 24.44
CA ASP A 393 0.56 -11.70 25.90
C ASP A 393 -0.56 -10.79 26.44
N LEU A 394 -0.69 -9.57 25.87
CA LEU A 394 -1.73 -8.63 26.28
C LEU A 394 -3.16 -9.18 26.10
N MET A 395 -3.42 -9.90 24.99
CA MET A 395 -4.71 -10.58 24.77
C MET A 395 -5.01 -11.60 25.88
N GLY A 396 -3.98 -12.28 26.40
CA GLY A 396 -4.13 -13.22 27.53
C GLY A 396 -4.45 -12.54 28.86
N ARG A 397 -4.09 -11.26 29.03
CA ARG A 397 -4.33 -10.48 30.26
C ARG A 397 -5.69 -9.80 30.29
N ILE A 398 -6.33 -9.57 29.14
CA ILE A 398 -7.62 -8.86 29.07
C ILE A 398 -8.74 -9.89 28.83
N PRO A 399 -9.66 -10.12 29.79
CA PRO A 399 -10.71 -11.14 29.65
C PRO A 399 -11.60 -10.99 28.41
N ALA A 400 -11.87 -9.76 27.99
CA ALA A 400 -12.66 -9.47 26.78
C ALA A 400 -11.95 -9.88 25.47
N GLN A 401 -10.65 -10.18 25.51
CA GLN A 401 -9.84 -10.58 24.36
C GLN A 401 -9.65 -12.11 24.26
N LYS A 402 -10.25 -12.91 25.15
CA LYS A 402 -10.06 -14.37 25.21
C LYS A 402 -10.33 -15.11 23.88
N ASP A 403 -11.25 -14.59 23.06
CA ASP A 403 -11.67 -15.18 21.79
C ASP A 403 -10.97 -14.54 20.59
N SER A 404 -10.16 -13.52 20.83
CA SER A 404 -9.37 -12.86 19.81
C SER A 404 -8.26 -13.81 19.33
N ARG A 405 -8.06 -13.90 18.00
CA ARG A 405 -7.06 -14.78 17.37
C ARG A 405 -6.16 -14.06 16.38
N ARG A 406 -6.68 -13.02 15.71
CA ARG A 406 -6.00 -12.31 14.60
C ARG A 406 -5.34 -10.99 15.03
N GLY A 407 -5.56 -10.56 16.26
CA GLY A 407 -5.11 -9.29 16.82
C GLY A 407 -6.04 -8.84 17.93
N LEU A 408 -5.85 -7.64 18.47
CA LEU A 408 -6.69 -7.03 19.49
C LEU A 408 -8.05 -6.65 18.90
N ALA A 409 -9.13 -7.20 19.44
CA ALA A 409 -10.48 -6.78 19.08
C ALA A 409 -10.71 -5.34 19.59
N VAL A 410 -11.10 -4.45 18.70
CA VAL A 410 -11.37 -3.04 19.02
C VAL A 410 -12.84 -2.69 18.79
N ASN A 411 -13.31 -1.60 19.39
CA ASN A 411 -14.61 -1.02 19.07
C ASN A 411 -14.51 -0.03 17.89
N GLU A 412 -15.64 0.62 17.56
CA GLU A 412 -15.73 1.60 16.47
C GLU A 412 -14.92 2.90 16.70
N TYR A 413 -14.39 3.11 17.90
CA TYR A 413 -13.47 4.20 18.24
C TYR A 413 -12.02 3.71 18.38
N LEU A 414 -11.75 2.47 17.95
CA LEU A 414 -10.45 1.79 17.99
C LEU A 414 -9.90 1.52 19.41
N VAL A 415 -10.75 1.61 20.42
CA VAL A 415 -10.43 1.22 21.80
C VAL A 415 -10.40 -0.29 21.88
N VAL A 416 -9.36 -0.85 22.51
CA VAL A 416 -9.26 -2.29 22.78
C VAL A 416 -10.41 -2.71 23.70
N GLN A 417 -11.22 -3.66 23.24
CA GLN A 417 -12.38 -4.13 24.01
C GLN A 417 -11.95 -4.66 25.37
N GLY A 418 -12.66 -4.25 26.43
CA GLY A 418 -12.30 -4.55 27.82
C GLY A 418 -11.43 -3.49 28.50
N THR A 419 -11.03 -2.44 27.79
CA THR A 419 -10.20 -1.34 28.33
C THR A 419 -10.86 0.02 28.10
N ARG A 420 -10.31 1.10 28.69
CA ARG A 420 -10.77 2.48 28.48
C ARG A 420 -9.69 3.41 27.95
N ASP A 421 -8.44 2.98 28.07
CA ASP A 421 -7.23 3.78 27.94
C ASP A 421 -6.19 3.10 27.03
N ILE A 422 -6.57 2.01 26.36
CA ILE A 422 -5.72 1.31 25.38
C ILE A 422 -6.44 1.31 24.02
N TRP A 423 -5.75 1.80 23.00
CA TRP A 423 -6.17 1.80 21.61
C TRP A 423 -5.23 0.94 20.78
N ALA A 424 -5.72 0.39 19.66
CA ALA A 424 -4.88 -0.35 18.72
C ALA A 424 -5.18 0.08 17.28
N VAL A 425 -4.15 0.12 16.44
CA VAL A 425 -4.23 0.51 15.03
C VAL A 425 -3.38 -0.39 14.13
N GLY A 426 -3.74 -0.47 12.86
CA GLY A 426 -3.08 -1.27 11.84
C GLY A 426 -3.19 -2.77 12.09
N ASP A 427 -2.22 -3.52 11.59
CA ASP A 427 -2.29 -4.99 11.53
C ASP A 427 -2.37 -5.71 12.89
N CYS A 428 -2.14 -5.01 14.01
CA CYS A 428 -2.32 -5.57 15.35
C CYS A 428 -3.76 -5.47 15.88
N ALA A 429 -4.63 -4.69 15.21
CA ALA A 429 -6.01 -4.46 15.58
C ALA A 429 -6.97 -5.25 14.66
N VAL A 430 -8.12 -5.65 15.20
CA VAL A 430 -9.21 -6.29 14.45
C VAL A 430 -10.41 -5.35 14.47
N ALA A 431 -10.43 -4.41 13.53
CA ALA A 431 -11.50 -3.42 13.33
C ALA A 431 -12.52 -3.81 12.24
N GLY A 432 -12.42 -5.03 11.67
CA GLY A 432 -13.29 -5.50 10.59
C GLY A 432 -12.82 -5.12 9.17
N TYR A 433 -11.62 -4.55 9.03
CA TYR A 433 -11.03 -4.16 7.76
C TYR A 433 -9.79 -5.00 7.41
N ALA A 434 -9.36 -4.93 6.15
CA ALA A 434 -8.17 -5.64 5.67
C ALA A 434 -6.87 -5.01 6.25
N PRO A 435 -5.84 -5.83 6.58
CA PRO A 435 -4.57 -5.34 7.13
C PRO A 435 -3.74 -4.66 6.03
N THR A 436 -3.98 -3.36 5.83
CA THR A 436 -3.35 -2.57 4.78
C THR A 436 -2.79 -1.26 5.33
N ALA A 437 -1.76 -0.73 4.67
CA ALA A 437 -1.22 0.59 4.96
C ALA A 437 -2.30 1.69 4.90
N GLN A 438 -3.25 1.57 3.97
CA GLN A 438 -4.34 2.54 3.80
C GLN A 438 -5.29 2.55 5.01
N VAL A 439 -5.67 1.37 5.51
CA VAL A 439 -6.49 1.23 6.73
C VAL A 439 -5.73 1.78 7.93
N ALA A 440 -4.49 1.32 8.15
CA ALA A 440 -3.66 1.77 9.27
C ALA A 440 -3.47 3.30 9.27
N ALA A 441 -3.22 3.91 8.11
CA ALA A 441 -3.07 5.35 7.99
C ALA A 441 -4.36 6.10 8.32
N GLN A 442 -5.52 5.60 7.88
CA GLN A 442 -6.82 6.20 8.19
C GLN A 442 -7.18 6.06 9.68
N GLU A 443 -6.91 4.91 10.29
CA GLU A 443 -7.07 4.66 11.73
C GLU A 443 -6.19 5.61 12.56
N GLY A 444 -4.91 5.74 12.21
CA GLY A 444 -4.00 6.69 12.87
C GLY A 444 -4.47 8.14 12.73
N ASN A 445 -4.90 8.53 11.53
CA ASN A 445 -5.46 9.87 11.29
C ASN A 445 -6.76 10.12 12.07
N PHE A 446 -7.59 9.09 12.26
CA PHE A 446 -8.80 9.14 13.07
C PHE A 446 -8.46 9.33 14.54
N LEU A 447 -7.55 8.51 15.09
CA LEU A 447 -7.11 8.64 16.49
C LEU A 447 -6.50 10.01 16.80
N ALA A 448 -5.73 10.59 15.87
CA ALA A 448 -5.19 11.93 16.05
C ALA A 448 -6.29 12.97 16.24
N ARG A 449 -7.35 12.90 15.44
CA ARG A 449 -8.51 13.80 15.58
C ARG A 449 -9.27 13.53 16.87
N LEU A 450 -9.45 12.24 17.21
CA LEU A 450 -10.12 11.84 18.44
C LEU A 450 -9.40 12.40 19.67
N PHE A 451 -8.08 12.22 19.77
CA PHE A 451 -7.30 12.74 20.90
C PHE A 451 -7.26 14.26 20.93
N ASN A 452 -7.05 14.94 19.81
CA ASN A 452 -7.13 16.40 19.76
C ASN A 452 -8.51 16.92 20.21
N ASN A 453 -9.59 16.18 19.91
CA ASN A 453 -10.94 16.51 20.37
C ASN A 453 -11.11 16.22 21.87
N MET A 454 -10.59 15.10 22.36
CA MET A 454 -10.63 14.75 23.79
C MET A 454 -9.94 15.80 24.65
N ALA A 455 -8.75 16.25 24.26
CA ALA A 455 -8.04 17.32 24.96
C ALA A 455 -8.86 18.62 25.00
N LYS A 456 -9.42 19.03 23.85
CA LYS A 456 -10.30 20.20 23.78
C LYS A 456 -11.56 20.05 24.63
N THR A 457 -12.14 18.85 24.68
CA THR A 457 -13.29 18.55 25.54
C THR A 457 -12.93 18.76 27.01
N GLU A 458 -11.78 18.25 27.46
CA GLU A 458 -11.30 18.42 28.83
C GLU A 458 -11.08 19.90 29.17
N THR A 459 -10.38 20.65 28.31
CA THR A 459 -10.19 22.11 28.50
C THR A 459 -11.51 22.88 28.58
N LEU A 460 -12.49 22.57 27.70
CA LEU A 460 -13.78 23.25 27.73
C LEU A 460 -14.61 22.89 28.98
N GLU A 461 -14.50 21.67 29.48
CA GLU A 461 -15.15 21.25 30.73
C GLU A 461 -14.52 21.94 31.95
N GLU A 462 -13.21 22.13 31.96
CA GLU A 462 -12.50 22.92 32.96
C GLU A 462 -12.90 24.39 32.90
N ASP A 463 -12.92 25.00 31.71
CA ASP A 463 -13.36 26.38 31.50
C ASP A 463 -14.80 26.59 31.99
N ILE A 464 -15.73 25.67 31.68
CA ILE A 464 -17.11 25.73 32.17
C ILE A 464 -17.14 25.65 33.71
N ARG A 465 -16.32 24.78 34.32
CA ARG A 465 -16.26 24.62 35.77
C ARG A 465 -15.74 25.89 36.45
N GLU A 466 -14.69 26.50 35.92
CA GLU A 466 -14.14 27.76 36.42
C GLU A 466 -15.13 28.94 36.26
N LEU A 467 -15.70 29.08 35.07
CA LEU A 467 -16.70 30.13 34.79
C LEU A 467 -17.91 29.99 35.72
N SER A 468 -18.41 28.76 35.89
CA SER A 468 -19.54 28.48 36.79
C SER A 468 -19.20 28.78 38.25
N GLY A 469 -17.96 28.50 38.69
CA GLY A 469 -17.50 28.84 40.04
C GLY A 469 -17.33 30.35 40.26
N SER A 470 -17.03 31.12 39.21
CA SER A 470 -16.90 32.58 39.25
C SER A 470 -18.24 33.33 39.18
N LEU A 471 -19.32 32.61 38.87
CA LEU A 471 -20.66 33.18 38.73
C LEU A 471 -21.13 33.75 40.08
N ASN A 472 -21.55 35.02 40.08
CA ASN A 472 -22.00 35.79 41.26
C ASN A 472 -20.91 36.24 42.26
N VAL A 473 -19.63 36.15 41.92
CA VAL A 473 -18.53 36.65 42.78
C VAL A 473 -18.33 38.17 42.67
N LYS A 474 -18.67 38.81 41.53
CA LYS A 474 -18.58 40.27 41.32
C LYS A 474 -19.89 40.84 40.77
N PRO A 475 -20.43 41.95 41.34
CA PRO A 475 -21.61 42.61 40.80
C PRO A 475 -21.36 43.12 39.37
N GLY A 476 -22.23 42.76 38.41
CA GLY A 476 -22.22 43.28 37.04
C GLY A 476 -21.71 42.31 35.95
N ASN A 477 -20.96 41.26 36.28
CA ASN A 477 -20.37 40.34 35.28
C ASN A 477 -21.22 39.10 34.97
N SER A 478 -22.33 38.86 35.68
CA SER A 478 -23.09 37.60 35.58
C SER A 478 -23.69 37.34 34.19
N ALA A 479 -24.10 38.38 33.45
CA ALA A 479 -24.63 38.23 32.09
C ALA A 479 -23.55 37.82 31.07
N GLU A 480 -22.35 38.40 31.17
CA GLU A 480 -21.22 38.05 30.28
C GLU A 480 -20.72 36.63 30.54
N ILE A 481 -20.56 36.26 31.82
CA ILE A 481 -20.14 34.91 32.22
C ILE A 481 -21.17 33.88 31.74
N SER A 482 -22.46 34.15 31.90
CA SER A 482 -23.54 33.25 31.44
C SER A 482 -23.50 33.03 29.92
N ARG A 483 -23.30 34.10 29.15
CA ARG A 483 -23.15 34.01 27.69
C ARG A 483 -21.92 33.17 27.30
N ARG A 484 -20.80 33.36 27.99
CA ARG A 484 -19.57 32.61 27.71
C ARG A 484 -19.72 31.14 28.06
N ILE A 485 -20.40 30.80 29.15
CA ILE A 485 -20.78 29.42 29.50
C ILE A 485 -21.62 28.82 28.35
N GLU A 486 -22.66 29.52 27.89
CA GLU A 486 -23.52 29.02 26.82
C GLU A 486 -22.75 28.79 25.51
N GLU A 487 -21.86 29.71 25.13
CA GLU A 487 -20.98 29.58 23.97
C GLU A 487 -20.03 28.37 24.11
N THR A 488 -19.44 28.18 25.29
CA THR A 488 -18.52 27.07 25.60
C THR A 488 -19.26 25.73 25.60
N GLU A 489 -20.47 25.65 26.16
CA GLU A 489 -21.32 24.47 26.10
C GLU A 489 -21.77 24.11 24.68
N ARG A 490 -22.04 25.12 23.83
CA ARG A 490 -22.34 24.90 22.42
C ARG A 490 -21.14 24.32 21.68
N GLN A 491 -19.93 24.79 21.99
CA GLN A 491 -18.69 24.21 21.45
C GLN A 491 -18.49 22.77 21.94
N LEU A 492 -18.67 22.52 23.25
CA LEU A 492 -18.54 21.21 23.87
C LEU A 492 -19.48 20.18 23.22
N ARG A 493 -20.76 20.55 23.02
CA ARG A 493 -21.76 19.69 22.34
C ARG A 493 -21.34 19.30 20.93
N ARG A 494 -20.73 20.23 20.18
CA ARG A 494 -20.25 19.95 18.81
C ARG A 494 -19.03 19.04 18.79
N ILE A 495 -18.13 19.17 19.76
CA ILE A 495 -16.88 18.37 19.83
C ILE A 495 -17.18 16.95 20.34
N LYS A 496 -18.13 16.79 21.26
CA LYS A 496 -18.55 15.48 21.78
C LYS A 496 -19.27 14.61 20.74
N ASP A 497 -19.81 15.20 19.67
CA ASP A 497 -20.39 14.46 18.53
C ASP A 497 -19.29 13.89 17.60
N VAL A 498 -18.43 13.05 18.17
CA VAL A 498 -17.40 12.34 17.40
C VAL A 498 -18.04 11.12 16.74
N LYS A 499 -18.04 11.10 15.41
CA LYS A 499 -18.52 9.95 14.64
C LYS A 499 -17.57 8.75 14.79
N PRO A 500 -18.10 7.52 14.74
CA PRO A 500 -17.27 6.32 14.75
C PRO A 500 -16.32 6.26 13.54
N PHE A 501 -15.25 5.50 13.69
CA PHE A 501 -14.33 5.24 12.59
C PHE A 501 -15.05 4.49 11.47
N ASN A 502 -14.96 5.03 10.26
CA ASN A 502 -15.42 4.36 9.06
C ASN A 502 -14.33 4.43 8.00
N TYR A 503 -13.88 3.26 7.55
CA TYR A 503 -12.86 3.14 6.51
C TYR A 503 -13.43 3.56 5.15
N SER A 504 -12.67 4.40 4.44
CA SER A 504 -12.94 4.76 3.05
C SER A 504 -11.93 4.06 2.14
N HIS A 505 -12.39 3.08 1.36
CA HIS A 505 -11.53 2.41 0.37
C HIS A 505 -11.19 3.37 -0.78
N GLN A 506 -9.90 3.66 -0.95
CA GLN A 506 -9.42 4.59 -1.99
C GLN A 506 -8.92 3.85 -3.25
N GLY A 507 -9.15 2.53 -3.32
CA GLY A 507 -8.67 1.66 -4.37
C GLY A 507 -7.43 0.85 -3.97
N SER A 508 -7.02 -0.01 -4.90
CA SER A 508 -5.88 -0.92 -4.81
C SER A 508 -4.99 -0.78 -6.05
N LEU A 509 -3.68 -0.89 -5.85
CA LEU A 509 -2.65 -0.74 -6.87
C LEU A 509 -1.66 -1.91 -6.75
N ALA A 510 -1.19 -2.44 -7.88
CA ALA A 510 -0.08 -3.39 -7.91
C ALA A 510 0.75 -3.20 -9.18
N TYR A 511 2.07 -3.14 -9.03
CA TYR A 511 3.01 -3.31 -10.13
C TYR A 511 3.02 -4.79 -10.59
N ILE A 512 3.16 -5.04 -11.89
CA ILE A 512 3.11 -6.39 -12.47
C ILE A 512 4.25 -6.68 -13.45
N GLY A 513 5.37 -5.96 -13.35
CA GLY A 513 6.52 -6.11 -14.26
C GLY A 513 6.37 -5.33 -15.58
N SER A 514 7.47 -5.21 -16.31
CA SER A 514 7.59 -4.65 -17.66
C SER A 514 6.89 -3.30 -17.84
N GLU A 515 7.08 -2.39 -16.88
CA GLU A 515 6.46 -1.05 -16.85
C GLU A 515 4.92 -1.09 -16.98
N LYS A 516 4.28 -2.16 -16.48
CA LYS A 516 2.82 -2.32 -16.40
C LYS A 516 2.39 -2.35 -14.93
N ALA A 517 1.20 -1.81 -14.67
CA ALA A 517 0.55 -1.91 -13.36
C ALA A 517 -0.94 -2.16 -13.54
N VAL A 518 -1.58 -2.64 -12.48
CA VAL A 518 -3.04 -2.71 -12.34
C VAL A 518 -3.53 -1.77 -11.25
N ALA A 519 -4.67 -1.14 -11.51
CA ALA A 519 -5.32 -0.23 -10.58
C ALA A 519 -6.82 -0.52 -10.55
N ASP A 520 -7.36 -0.69 -9.35
CA ASP A 520 -8.79 -0.81 -9.09
C ASP A 520 -9.18 0.35 -8.16
N VAL A 521 -9.73 1.43 -8.73
CA VAL A 521 -9.98 2.69 -8.01
C VAL A 521 -11.47 2.99 -8.01
N SER A 522 -12.03 3.22 -6.83
CA SER A 522 -13.39 3.75 -6.70
C SER A 522 -13.37 5.26 -6.97
N TRP A 523 -13.99 5.70 -8.07
CA TRP A 523 -14.03 7.10 -8.47
C TRP A 523 -15.48 7.53 -8.75
N PHE A 524 -15.95 8.54 -8.02
CA PHE A 524 -17.38 8.91 -7.92
C PHE A 524 -18.26 7.70 -7.52
N ASN A 525 -19.27 7.37 -8.34
CA ASN A 525 -20.22 6.29 -8.10
C ASN A 525 -19.85 4.97 -8.83
N GLY A 526 -18.63 4.87 -9.38
CA GLY A 526 -18.18 3.70 -10.14
C GLY A 526 -16.82 3.19 -9.70
N ASN A 527 -16.54 1.92 -10.00
CA ASN A 527 -15.21 1.33 -9.88
C ASN A 527 -14.53 1.36 -11.25
N PHE A 528 -13.33 1.94 -11.30
CA PHE A 528 -12.50 2.02 -12.49
C PHE A 528 -11.35 1.02 -12.37
N ALA A 529 -11.44 -0.06 -13.14
CA ALA A 529 -10.40 -1.08 -13.27
C ALA A 529 -9.58 -0.79 -14.53
N THR A 530 -8.27 -0.59 -14.39
CA THR A 530 -7.38 -0.32 -15.51
C THR A 530 -6.04 -1.03 -15.35
N GLY A 531 -5.42 -1.42 -16.47
CA GLY A 531 -4.16 -2.12 -16.52
C GLY A 531 -3.29 -1.66 -17.70
N GLY A 532 -1.97 -1.70 -17.52
CA GLY A 532 -0.98 -1.39 -18.57
C GLY A 532 -0.06 -0.22 -18.24
N SER A 533 0.64 0.31 -19.24
CA SER A 533 1.72 1.28 -19.02
C SER A 533 1.25 2.68 -18.61
N LEU A 534 0.06 3.11 -19.04
CA LEU A 534 -0.55 4.35 -18.52
C LEU A 534 -0.92 4.20 -17.03
N THR A 535 -1.39 3.01 -16.64
CA THR A 535 -1.65 2.67 -15.24
C THR A 535 -0.38 2.64 -14.42
N PHE A 536 0.74 2.21 -15.00
CA PHE A 536 2.05 2.28 -14.36
C PHE A 536 2.50 3.73 -14.06
N LEU A 537 2.27 4.67 -14.98
CA LEU A 537 2.52 6.09 -14.70
C LEU A 537 1.61 6.62 -13.59
N PHE A 538 0.36 6.17 -13.55
CA PHE A 538 -0.57 6.48 -12.45
C PHE A 538 -0.09 5.88 -11.12
N TRP A 539 0.35 4.62 -11.11
CA TRP A 539 0.94 3.93 -9.96
C TRP A 539 2.12 4.74 -9.41
N ARG A 540 3.08 5.14 -10.26
CA ARG A 540 4.24 5.97 -9.84
C ARG A 540 3.79 7.29 -9.22
N SER A 541 2.85 7.98 -9.86
CA SER A 541 2.30 9.25 -9.37
C SER A 541 1.60 9.09 -8.01
N ALA A 542 0.77 8.06 -7.86
CA ALA A 542 0.06 7.77 -6.62
C ALA A 542 1.04 7.49 -5.48
N TYR A 543 2.03 6.62 -5.67
CA TYR A 543 3.01 6.30 -4.63
C TYR A 543 3.90 7.49 -4.23
N LEU A 544 4.29 8.34 -5.19
CA LEU A 544 4.96 9.60 -4.86
C LEU A 544 4.07 10.53 -4.02
N SER A 545 2.79 10.64 -4.35
CA SER A 545 1.87 11.49 -3.58
C SER A 545 1.72 11.00 -2.12
N MET A 546 1.73 9.67 -1.93
CA MET A 546 1.55 9.00 -0.63
C MET A 546 2.80 9.02 0.26
N CYS A 547 3.99 9.28 -0.27
CA CYS A 547 5.21 9.41 0.53
C CYS A 547 5.05 10.47 1.63
N PHE A 548 5.55 10.21 2.85
CA PHE A 548 5.29 11.09 3.98
C PHE A 548 6.10 12.40 3.99
N SER A 549 7.28 12.45 3.36
CA SER A 549 8.15 13.63 3.33
C SER A 549 8.52 14.03 1.91
N SER A 550 8.87 15.31 1.72
CA SER A 550 9.42 15.80 0.44
C SER A 550 10.77 15.14 0.12
N ARG A 551 11.54 14.81 1.15
CA ARG A 551 12.80 14.06 1.04
C ARG A 551 12.58 12.69 0.39
N ASN A 552 11.67 11.85 0.90
CA ASN A 552 11.39 10.53 0.31
C ASN A 552 10.96 10.68 -1.16
N ARG A 553 10.08 11.64 -1.46
CA ARG A 553 9.62 11.87 -2.85
C ARG A 553 10.77 12.16 -3.79
N LEU A 554 11.66 13.08 -3.43
CA LEU A 554 12.82 13.42 -4.27
C LEU A 554 13.77 12.24 -4.44
N LEU A 555 14.02 11.49 -3.36
CA LEU A 555 14.91 10.33 -3.41
C LEU A 555 14.33 9.23 -4.31
N VAL A 556 13.05 8.90 -4.17
CA VAL A 556 12.37 7.91 -5.03
C VAL A 556 12.35 8.35 -6.50
N ILE A 557 12.06 9.63 -6.79
CA ILE A 557 12.12 10.16 -8.17
C ILE A 557 13.53 10.00 -8.74
N ASN A 558 14.53 10.34 -7.95
CA ASN A 558 15.93 10.25 -8.36
C ASN A 558 16.36 8.80 -8.57
N ASP A 559 15.90 7.86 -7.76
CA ASP A 559 16.22 6.44 -7.92
C ASP A 559 15.58 5.87 -9.19
N TRP A 560 14.30 6.17 -9.46
CA TRP A 560 13.66 5.79 -10.72
C TRP A 560 14.35 6.40 -11.94
N PHE A 561 14.83 7.63 -11.82
CA PHE A 561 15.58 8.28 -12.90
C PHE A 561 16.94 7.60 -13.11
N LYS A 562 17.68 7.34 -12.03
CA LYS A 562 18.99 6.67 -12.07
C LYS A 562 18.88 5.25 -12.60
N SER A 563 17.95 4.45 -12.09
CA SER A 563 17.76 3.06 -12.55
C SER A 563 17.38 3.00 -14.02
N LYS A 564 16.56 3.94 -14.50
CA LYS A 564 16.25 4.01 -15.94
C LYS A 564 17.43 4.47 -16.81
N LEU A 565 18.26 5.38 -16.29
CA LEU A 565 19.37 5.97 -17.06
C LEU A 565 20.62 5.08 -17.07
N PHE A 566 20.94 4.45 -15.94
CA PHE A 566 22.19 3.72 -15.71
C PHE A 566 22.01 2.20 -15.55
N GLY A 567 20.77 1.72 -15.45
CA GLY A 567 20.47 0.36 -14.97
C GLY A 567 20.41 0.30 -13.45
N ARG A 568 19.99 -0.85 -12.91
CA ARG A 568 19.97 -1.09 -11.46
C ARG A 568 21.38 -1.39 -10.97
N ASP A 569 21.69 -0.98 -9.74
CA ASP A 569 23.01 -1.27 -9.15
C ASP A 569 23.10 -2.75 -8.73
N VAL A 570 24.01 -3.50 -9.33
CA VAL A 570 24.23 -4.93 -9.05
C VAL A 570 25.33 -5.17 -8.02
N SER A 571 25.94 -4.11 -7.48
CA SER A 571 27.02 -4.20 -6.49
C SER A 571 26.54 -4.84 -5.19
N ARG A 572 27.43 -5.62 -4.55
CA ARG A 572 27.19 -6.24 -3.24
C ARG A 572 27.50 -5.25 -2.12
N GLU A 573 26.58 -5.07 -1.17
CA GLU A 573 26.85 -4.54 0.18
C GLU A 573 26.60 -5.61 1.24
#